data_AF-A0A5B6URW5-F1
#
_entry.id   AF-A0A5B6URW5-F1
#
_cell.length_a   1.000
_cell.length_b   1.000
_cell.length_c   1.000
_cell.angle_alpha   90.00
_cell.angle_beta   90.00
_cell.angle_gamma   90.00
#
_symmetry.space_group_name_H-M   'P 1'
#
loop_
_entity.id
_entity.type
_entity.pdbx_description
1 polymer ?
#
loop_
_entity_poly.entity_id
_entity_poly.type
_entity_poly.pdbx_seq_one_letter_code
_entity_poly.pdbx_strand_id
1 'polypeptide(L)'
;MIGASAGDLLDFVAQMDDFELVPNLASFNLILKAMRQAKETEAAEKLLERLVGCSSGKESLPNDESYDLVMGMLFEMRRVEAALKYIDMALQSGFKLSIKVFTECIACCVSQGQLDTLVTLIERCRLDDLLVAKCCFEYGGENARPPFLLSVDEGLIVSALATAGRTYSSNLLDASWAILRCSLCQKKVPSPESFLGKIYAHASLGNLQKAFGTLHEFEAAHGNLVNEAEGLFSPFTSLYPLVVACSKKGFEALDSYVLLYFQLFAF
;
A
#
# COMPACT_ATOMS: atom_id res chain seq x y z
N MET A 1 11.09 17.00 22.01
CA MET A 1 11.30 16.54 23.40
C MET A 1 12.69 15.92 23.43
N ILE A 2 13.71 16.76 23.68
CA ILE A 2 14.51 16.84 24.92
C ILE A 2 15.60 15.76 24.87
N GLY A 3 16.86 16.21 24.88
CA GLY A 3 18.06 15.48 24.45
C GLY A 3 18.54 14.35 25.36
N ALA A 4 17.62 13.53 25.87
CA ALA A 4 17.95 12.23 26.44
C ALA A 4 18.28 11.27 25.30
N SER A 5 19.42 10.59 25.39
CA SER A 5 19.76 9.54 24.45
C SER A 5 18.88 8.31 24.66
N ALA A 6 18.77 7.44 23.66
CA ALA A 6 18.07 6.17 23.83
C ALA A 6 18.71 5.31 24.95
N GLY A 7 20.02 5.44 25.17
CA GLY A 7 20.75 4.83 26.27
C GLY A 7 20.25 5.30 27.63
N ASP A 8 20.15 6.61 27.85
CA ASP A 8 19.67 7.18 29.11
C ASP A 8 18.24 6.70 29.45
N LEU A 9 17.39 6.58 28.42
CA LEU A 9 16.02 6.07 28.59
C LEU A 9 15.98 4.57 28.91
N LEU A 10 16.90 3.78 28.34
CA LEU A 10 17.03 2.35 28.65
C LEU A 10 17.54 2.14 30.08
N ASP A 11 18.51 2.93 30.51
CA ASP A 11 19.03 2.90 31.88
C ASP A 11 17.94 3.30 32.89
N PHE A 12 17.10 4.28 32.55
CA PHE A 12 15.93 4.63 33.34
C PHE A 12 14.94 3.46 33.44
N VAL A 13 14.63 2.80 32.31
CA VAL A 13 13.75 1.61 32.31
C VAL A 13 14.34 0.46 33.14
N ALA A 14 15.66 0.27 33.13
CA ALA A 14 16.30 -0.73 33.98
C ALA A 14 16.18 -0.40 35.48
N GLN A 15 16.25 0.89 35.84
CA GLN A 15 16.07 1.35 37.22
C GLN A 15 14.61 1.26 37.70
N MET A 16 13.63 1.20 36.79
CA MET A 16 12.22 1.08 37.19
C MET A 16 11.95 -0.20 38.02
N ASP A 17 12.70 -1.27 37.75
CA ASP A 17 12.63 -2.53 38.51
C ASP A 17 13.01 -2.33 39.99
N ASP A 18 14.01 -1.46 40.27
CA ASP A 18 14.45 -1.13 41.63
C ASP A 18 13.38 -0.37 42.44
N PHE A 19 12.43 0.28 41.74
CA PHE A 19 11.30 1.00 42.32
C PHE A 19 9.98 0.23 42.24
N GLU A 20 10.00 -1.06 41.87
CA GLU A 20 8.81 -1.91 41.66
C GLU A 20 7.83 -1.33 40.61
N LEU A 21 8.34 -0.53 39.66
CA LEU A 21 7.57 0.03 38.57
C LEU A 21 7.71 -0.86 37.33
N VAL A 22 6.59 -1.33 36.79
CA VAL A 22 6.60 -2.13 35.55
C VAL A 22 6.61 -1.18 34.34
N PRO A 23 7.63 -1.22 33.46
CA PRO A 23 7.63 -0.43 32.25
C PRO A 23 6.50 -0.88 31.32
N ASN A 24 5.74 0.09 30.81
CA ASN A 24 4.65 -0.15 29.88
C ASN A 24 5.06 0.12 28.42
N LEU A 25 4.19 -0.24 27.47
CA LEU A 25 4.44 -0.04 26.04
C LEU A 25 4.75 1.42 25.67
N ALA A 26 4.13 2.40 26.34
CA ALA A 26 4.39 3.81 26.08
C ALA A 26 5.84 4.21 26.39
N SER A 27 6.42 3.61 27.44
CA SER A 27 7.83 3.82 27.82
C SER A 27 8.77 3.30 26.73
N PHE A 28 8.47 2.13 26.17
CA PHE A 28 9.25 1.56 25.07
C PHE A 28 9.05 2.29 23.73
N ASN A 29 7.83 2.73 23.41
CA ASN A 29 7.57 3.55 22.22
C ASN A 29 8.29 4.91 22.30
N LEU A 30 8.48 5.46 23.51
CA LEU A 30 9.30 6.65 23.70
C LEU A 30 10.78 6.37 23.38
N ILE A 31 11.33 5.24 23.84
CA ILE A 31 12.69 4.82 23.49
C ILE A 31 12.83 4.63 21.97
N LEU A 32 11.87 3.96 21.32
CA LEU A 32 11.87 3.78 19.87
C LEU A 32 11.83 5.13 19.11
N LYS A 33 11.09 6.13 19.61
CA LYS A 33 11.10 7.49 19.06
C LYS A 33 12.47 8.17 19.21
N ALA A 34 13.15 7.97 20.34
CA ALA A 34 14.50 8.48 20.55
C ALA A 34 15.50 7.78 19.61
N MET A 35 15.44 6.46 19.48
CA MET A 35 16.25 5.68 18.55
C MET A 35 16.03 6.10 17.09
N ARG A 36 14.77 6.42 16.71
CA ARG A 36 14.46 6.98 15.37
C ARG A 36 15.17 8.31 15.13
N GLN A 37 15.17 9.20 16.11
CA GLN A 37 15.86 10.49 15.99
C GLN A 37 17.38 10.33 15.90
N ALA A 38 17.94 9.36 16.65
CA ALA A 38 19.35 9.02 16.63
C ALA A 38 19.78 8.16 15.42
N LYS A 39 18.82 7.67 14.61
CA LYS A 39 19.03 6.71 13.51
C LYS A 39 19.69 5.39 13.95
N GLU A 40 19.43 4.96 15.18
CA GLU A 40 19.95 3.72 15.75
C GLU A 40 19.07 2.51 15.37
N THR A 41 19.07 2.14 14.10
CA THR A 41 18.15 1.12 13.56
C THR A 41 18.37 -0.27 14.15
N GLU A 42 19.63 -0.70 14.33
CA GLU A 42 19.93 -2.01 14.90
C GLU A 42 19.50 -2.15 16.36
N ALA A 43 19.59 -1.06 17.13
CA ALA A 43 19.13 -1.03 18.51
C ALA A 43 17.60 -1.11 18.58
N ALA A 44 16.90 -0.40 17.68
CA ALA A 44 15.45 -0.43 17.57
C ALA A 44 14.92 -1.83 17.18
N GLU A 45 15.59 -2.51 16.22
CA GLU A 45 15.29 -3.89 15.83
C GLU A 45 15.37 -4.84 17.04
N LYS A 46 16.49 -4.79 17.78
CA LYS A 46 16.69 -5.63 18.98
C LYS A 46 15.68 -5.33 20.08
N LEU A 47 15.33 -4.06 20.27
CA LEU A 47 14.33 -3.67 21.26
C LEU A 47 12.96 -4.25 20.90
N LEU A 48 12.55 -4.14 19.63
CA LEU A 48 11.28 -4.71 19.17
C LEU A 48 11.27 -6.24 19.29
N GLU A 49 12.34 -6.93 18.91
CA GLU A 49 12.45 -8.38 19.08
C GLU A 49 12.36 -8.80 20.56
N ARG A 50 12.97 -8.03 21.47
CA ARG A 50 12.84 -8.25 22.91
C ARG A 50 11.39 -8.08 23.37
N LEU A 51 10.67 -7.06 22.88
CA LEU A 51 9.26 -6.86 23.22
C LEU A 51 8.36 -7.99 22.69
N VAL A 52 8.67 -8.55 21.52
CA VAL A 52 7.96 -9.73 20.98
C VAL A 52 8.27 -10.99 21.80
N GLY A 53 9.52 -11.20 22.18
CA GLY A 53 9.97 -12.40 22.92
C GLY A 53 9.63 -12.39 24.41
N CYS A 54 9.55 -11.22 25.04
CA CYS A 54 9.18 -11.08 26.44
C CYS A 54 7.67 -11.20 26.61
N SER A 55 7.17 -12.40 26.90
CA SER A 55 5.78 -12.68 27.32
C SER A 55 5.48 -12.20 28.76
N SER A 56 6.11 -11.12 29.22
CA SER A 56 5.92 -10.56 30.57
C SER A 56 4.68 -9.66 30.60
N GLY A 57 3.51 -10.28 30.47
CA GLY A 57 2.21 -9.59 30.52
C GLY A 57 1.75 -9.03 29.17
N LYS A 58 0.43 -9.00 28.97
CA LYS A 58 -0.22 -8.46 27.74
C LYS A 58 0.07 -6.97 27.49
N GLU A 59 0.57 -6.24 28.49
CA GLU A 59 0.70 -4.78 28.46
C GLU A 59 2.01 -4.28 27.82
N SER A 60 2.97 -5.17 27.56
CA SER A 60 4.25 -4.85 26.89
C SER A 60 4.35 -5.36 25.45
N LEU A 61 3.26 -5.92 24.90
CA LEU A 61 3.24 -6.40 23.53
C LEU A 61 3.35 -5.21 22.56
N PRO A 62 4.17 -5.29 21.50
CA PRO A 62 4.24 -4.26 20.47
C PRO A 62 2.86 -3.97 19.88
N ASN A 63 2.58 -2.69 19.59
CA ASN A 63 1.37 -2.28 18.87
C ASN A 63 1.72 -1.78 17.46
N ASP A 64 0.70 -1.34 16.72
CA ASP A 64 0.86 -0.77 15.38
C ASP A 64 1.93 0.34 15.35
N GLU A 65 1.98 1.20 16.39
CA GLU A 65 2.97 2.29 16.48
C GLU A 65 4.42 1.75 16.63
N SER A 66 4.63 0.71 17.45
CA SER A 66 5.95 0.11 17.64
C SER A 66 6.50 -0.46 16.32
N TYR A 67 5.67 -1.19 15.59
CA TYR A 67 6.03 -1.74 14.28
C TYR A 67 6.25 -0.63 13.26
N ASP A 68 5.36 0.36 13.18
CA ASP A 68 5.47 1.49 12.25
C ASP A 68 6.76 2.30 12.44
N LEU A 69 7.20 2.49 13.68
CA LEU A 69 8.46 3.18 13.98
C LEU A 69 9.66 2.41 13.42
N VAL A 70 9.75 1.11 13.69
CA VAL A 70 10.88 0.28 13.23
C VAL A 70 10.86 0.09 11.72
N MET A 71 9.69 -0.19 11.12
CA MET A 71 9.54 -0.29 9.67
C MET A 71 9.92 1.01 8.96
N GLY A 72 9.45 2.16 9.45
CA GLY A 72 9.82 3.47 8.90
C GLY A 72 11.33 3.71 8.95
N MET A 73 11.98 3.38 10.07
CA MET A 73 13.45 3.47 10.17
C MET A 73 14.18 2.55 9.18
N LEU A 74 13.68 1.33 8.96
CA LEU A 74 14.27 0.38 8.02
C LEU A 74 14.13 0.84 6.56
N PHE A 75 12.99 1.42 6.19
CA PHE A 75 12.78 2.00 4.86
C PHE A 75 13.65 3.24 4.64
N GLU A 76 13.80 4.11 5.65
CA GLU A 76 14.73 5.25 5.61
C GLU A 76 16.19 4.79 5.39
N MET A 77 16.59 3.70 6.05
CA MET A 77 17.93 3.10 5.92
C MET A 77 18.08 2.14 4.73
N ARG A 78 17.07 2.07 3.85
CA ARG A 78 17.08 1.24 2.63
C ARG A 78 17.23 -0.27 2.88
N ARG A 79 16.98 -0.77 4.09
CA ARG A 79 17.07 -2.19 4.45
C ARG A 79 15.73 -2.89 4.22
N VAL A 80 15.35 -3.05 2.95
CA VAL A 80 14.03 -3.59 2.55
C VAL A 80 13.82 -5.01 3.08
N GLU A 81 14.77 -5.92 2.93
CA GLU A 81 14.65 -7.32 3.39
C GLU A 81 14.34 -7.44 4.89
N ALA A 82 15.00 -6.62 5.71
CA ALA A 82 14.71 -6.57 7.14
C ALA A 82 13.32 -6.00 7.40
N ALA A 83 12.90 -4.97 6.67
CA ALA A 83 11.54 -4.42 6.77
C ALA A 83 10.47 -5.47 6.42
N LEU A 84 10.71 -6.36 5.44
CA LEU A 84 9.80 -7.46 5.11
C LEU A 84 9.54 -8.38 6.29
N LYS A 85 10.61 -8.76 7.01
CA LYS A 85 10.50 -9.61 8.21
C LYS A 85 9.55 -8.98 9.23
N TYR A 86 9.64 -7.67 9.45
CA TYR A 86 8.76 -6.97 10.40
C TYR A 86 7.34 -6.78 9.89
N ILE A 87 7.14 -6.59 8.58
CA ILE A 87 5.79 -6.63 7.97
C ILE A 87 5.15 -7.99 8.22
N ASP A 88 5.89 -9.07 8.02
CA ASP A 88 5.38 -10.44 8.22
C ASP A 88 5.01 -10.70 9.67
N MET A 89 5.86 -10.25 10.60
CA MET A 89 5.59 -10.37 12.03
C MET A 89 4.39 -9.53 12.45
N ALA A 90 4.23 -8.32 11.90
CA ALA A 90 3.08 -7.46 12.17
C ALA A 90 1.78 -8.13 11.67
N LEU A 91 1.78 -8.65 10.44
CA LEU A 91 0.64 -9.34 9.85
C LEU A 91 0.27 -10.63 10.62
N GLN A 92 1.26 -11.45 10.98
CA GLN A 92 1.05 -12.66 11.80
C GLN A 92 0.47 -12.35 13.18
N SER A 93 0.80 -11.19 13.73
CA SER A 93 0.29 -10.73 15.02
C SER A 93 -1.09 -10.07 14.92
N GLY A 94 -1.65 -9.93 13.71
CA GLY A 94 -2.94 -9.30 13.44
C GLY A 94 -2.92 -7.78 13.42
N PHE A 95 -1.73 -7.15 13.30
CA PHE A 95 -1.57 -5.69 13.24
C PHE A 95 -1.81 -5.16 11.82
N LYS A 96 -2.31 -3.92 11.74
CA LYS A 96 -2.62 -3.27 10.47
C LYS A 96 -1.45 -2.38 10.04
N LEU A 97 -0.93 -2.61 8.84
CA LEU A 97 0.08 -1.74 8.24
C LEU A 97 -0.50 -0.35 7.98
N SER A 98 0.20 0.71 8.40
CA SER A 98 -0.25 2.07 8.12
C SER A 98 0.06 2.51 6.68
N ILE A 99 -0.77 3.43 6.17
CA ILE A 99 -0.63 4.08 4.86
C ILE A 99 0.78 4.64 4.67
N LYS A 100 1.33 5.23 5.74
CA LYS A 100 2.65 5.84 5.73
C LYS A 100 3.74 4.80 5.45
N VAL A 101 3.74 3.68 6.18
CA VAL A 101 4.72 2.62 6.01
C VAL A 101 4.62 1.98 4.63
N PHE A 102 3.40 1.74 4.14
CA PHE A 102 3.20 1.17 2.81
C PHE A 102 3.68 2.10 1.68
N THR A 103 3.42 3.41 1.80
CA THR A 103 3.89 4.42 0.84
C THR A 103 5.41 4.54 0.85
N GLU A 104 6.02 4.55 2.04
CA GLU A 104 7.48 4.54 2.21
C GLU A 104 8.09 3.26 1.63
N CYS A 105 7.43 2.12 1.78
CA CYS A 105 7.83 0.85 1.18
C CYS A 105 7.83 0.91 -0.35
N ILE A 106 6.76 1.37 -0.98
CA ILE A 106 6.68 1.54 -2.44
C ILE A 106 7.81 2.46 -2.90
N ALA A 107 7.95 3.63 -2.29
CA ALA A 107 8.97 4.61 -2.65
C ALA A 107 10.39 4.03 -2.53
N CYS A 108 10.65 3.28 -1.45
CA CYS A 108 11.93 2.64 -1.20
C CYS A 108 12.23 1.55 -2.24
N CYS A 109 11.30 0.62 -2.49
CA CYS A 109 11.46 -0.45 -3.47
C CYS A 109 11.68 0.09 -4.89
N VAL A 110 10.95 1.13 -5.27
CA VAL A 110 11.09 1.80 -6.57
C VAL A 110 12.44 2.49 -6.70
N SER A 111 12.89 3.18 -5.65
CA SER A 111 14.19 3.86 -5.66
C SER A 111 15.38 2.88 -5.72
N GLN A 112 15.16 1.61 -5.36
CA GLN A 112 16.17 0.54 -5.41
C GLN A 112 16.00 -0.38 -6.63
N GLY A 113 14.94 -0.24 -7.41
CA GLY A 113 14.61 -1.14 -8.52
C GLY A 113 14.17 -2.54 -8.09
N GLN A 114 13.85 -2.76 -6.81
CA GLN A 114 13.40 -4.04 -6.26
C GLN A 114 11.89 -4.23 -6.46
N LEU A 115 11.46 -4.30 -7.72
CA LEU A 115 10.04 -4.40 -8.06
C LEU A 115 9.46 -5.79 -7.75
N ASP A 116 10.26 -6.85 -7.86
CA ASP A 116 9.80 -8.21 -7.53
C ASP A 116 9.47 -8.33 -6.05
N THR A 117 10.33 -7.78 -5.18
CA THR A 117 10.10 -7.69 -3.74
C THR A 117 8.81 -6.91 -3.43
N LEU A 118 8.59 -5.80 -4.13
CA LEU A 118 7.36 -5.02 -3.98
C LEU A 118 6.11 -5.82 -4.38
N VAL A 119 6.16 -6.59 -5.47
CA VAL A 119 5.05 -7.47 -5.87
C VAL A 119 4.78 -8.53 -4.81
N THR A 120 5.81 -9.21 -4.30
CA THR A 120 5.62 -10.21 -3.25
C THR A 120 5.00 -9.62 -1.98
N LEU A 121 5.39 -8.41 -1.59
CA LEU A 121 4.79 -7.70 -0.46
C LEU A 121 3.32 -7.41 -0.67
N ILE A 122 3.01 -6.85 -1.83
CA ILE A 122 1.67 -6.50 -2.26
C ILE A 122 0.78 -7.76 -2.26
N GLU A 123 1.28 -8.89 -2.76
CA GLU A 123 0.60 -10.19 -2.70
C GLU A 123 0.45 -10.75 -1.29
N ARG A 124 1.37 -10.49 -0.38
CA ARG A 124 1.25 -10.94 1.01
C ARG A 124 0.16 -10.17 1.75
N CYS A 125 0.05 -8.87 1.52
CA CYS A 125 -1.09 -8.08 2.00
C CYS A 125 -2.44 -8.62 1.45
N ARG A 126 -2.45 -9.23 0.27
CA ARG A 126 -3.64 -9.84 -0.36
C ARG A 126 -4.19 -11.07 0.39
N LEU A 127 -3.32 -11.87 1.00
CA LEU A 127 -3.73 -13.12 1.66
C LEU A 127 -4.55 -12.86 2.94
N ASP A 128 -4.21 -11.81 3.67
CA ASP A 128 -4.91 -11.44 4.90
C ASP A 128 -6.26 -10.80 4.60
N ASP A 129 -6.37 -9.99 3.54
CA ASP A 129 -7.67 -9.50 3.01
C ASP A 129 -8.60 -10.66 2.63
N LEU A 130 -8.05 -11.71 2.02
CA LEU A 130 -8.80 -12.89 1.60
C LEU A 130 -9.20 -13.78 2.80
N LEU A 131 -8.36 -13.87 3.84
CA LEU A 131 -8.70 -14.55 5.10
C LEU A 131 -9.85 -13.84 5.81
N VAL A 132 -9.84 -12.50 5.87
CA VAL A 132 -10.94 -11.71 6.44
C VAL A 132 -12.22 -11.84 5.59
N ALA A 133 -12.11 -11.75 4.26
CA ALA A 133 -13.25 -11.88 3.35
C ALA A 133 -13.85 -13.30 3.37
N LYS A 134 -13.02 -14.35 3.52
CA LYS A 134 -13.48 -15.73 3.68
C LYS A 134 -14.17 -15.96 5.03
N CYS A 135 -13.65 -15.39 6.12
CA CYS A 135 -14.33 -15.38 7.41
C CYS A 135 -15.70 -14.66 7.36
N CYS A 136 -15.81 -13.57 6.58
CA CYS A 136 -17.09 -12.88 6.36
C CYS A 136 -18.10 -13.70 5.54
N PHE A 137 -17.65 -14.63 4.69
CA PHE A 137 -18.53 -15.49 3.89
C PHE A 137 -18.95 -16.78 4.62
N GLU A 138 -18.13 -17.31 5.53
CA GLU A 138 -18.42 -18.57 6.24
C GLU A 138 -19.24 -18.39 7.53
N TYR A 139 -19.22 -17.21 8.17
CA TYR A 139 -20.05 -16.91 9.33
C TYR A 139 -21.07 -15.81 9.04
N GLY A 140 -22.17 -16.20 8.40
CA GLY A 140 -23.43 -15.46 8.37
C GLY A 140 -24.09 -15.44 9.75
N GLY A 141 -23.47 -14.75 10.71
CA GLY A 141 -23.99 -14.53 12.05
C GLY A 141 -24.00 -13.05 12.37
N GLU A 142 -25.19 -12.45 12.33
CA GLU A 142 -25.44 -11.11 12.86
C GLU A 142 -24.89 -11.03 14.30
N ASN A 143 -24.05 -10.03 14.57
CA ASN A 143 -23.50 -9.62 15.89
C ASN A 143 -22.03 -9.91 16.21
N ALA A 144 -21.20 -10.36 15.27
CA ALA A 144 -19.75 -10.21 15.42
C ALA A 144 -19.31 -8.87 14.81
N ARG A 145 -18.65 -8.01 15.61
CA ARG A 145 -17.92 -6.85 15.07
C ARG A 145 -16.98 -7.38 13.98
N PRO A 146 -17.04 -6.86 12.73
CA PRO A 146 -16.15 -7.35 11.69
C PRO A 146 -14.71 -7.11 12.14
N PRO A 147 -13.83 -8.13 12.09
CA PRO A 147 -12.39 -7.88 12.19
C PRO A 147 -12.04 -6.87 11.11
N PHE A 148 -11.47 -5.75 11.58
CA PHE A 148 -11.34 -4.52 10.83
C PHE A 148 -10.70 -4.76 9.46
N LEU A 149 -11.44 -4.40 8.42
CA LEU A 149 -10.96 -4.39 7.05
C LEU A 149 -9.60 -3.69 7.01
N LEU A 150 -8.60 -4.42 6.51
CA LEU A 150 -7.44 -3.85 5.84
C LEU A 150 -8.01 -2.99 4.69
N SER A 151 -8.43 -1.77 5.04
CA SER A 151 -8.61 -0.70 4.06
C SER A 151 -7.21 -0.41 3.55
N VAL A 152 -6.76 -1.16 2.55
CA VAL A 152 -5.86 -0.59 1.57
C VAL A 152 -6.71 0.50 0.95
N ASP A 153 -6.58 1.72 1.48
CA ASP A 153 -7.31 2.85 0.93
C ASP A 153 -7.05 2.89 -0.56
N GLU A 154 -8.09 3.05 -1.35
CA GLU A 154 -8.00 3.00 -2.80
C GLU A 154 -6.88 3.91 -3.35
N GLY A 155 -6.63 5.04 -2.67
CA GLY A 155 -5.51 5.93 -2.95
C GLY A 155 -4.11 5.30 -2.86
N LEU A 156 -3.89 4.32 -1.99
CA LEU A 156 -2.63 3.55 -1.93
C LEU A 156 -2.41 2.76 -3.21
N ILE A 157 -3.46 2.12 -3.72
CA ILE A 157 -3.37 1.31 -4.93
C ILE A 157 -3.21 2.20 -6.16
N VAL A 158 -3.88 3.35 -6.20
CA VAL A 158 -3.66 4.38 -7.23
C VAL A 158 -2.18 4.79 -7.27
N SER A 159 -1.52 4.95 -6.12
CA SER A 159 -0.08 5.29 -6.08
C SER A 159 0.81 4.17 -6.63
N ALA A 160 0.46 2.89 -6.37
CA ALA A 160 1.16 1.73 -6.90
C ALA A 160 0.94 1.56 -8.41
N LEU A 161 -0.27 1.81 -8.91
CA LEU A 161 -0.60 1.81 -10.34
C LEU A 161 0.18 2.91 -11.10
N ALA A 162 0.21 4.13 -10.55
CA ALA A 162 0.99 5.23 -11.12
C ALA A 162 2.49 4.90 -11.16
N THR A 163 2.99 4.25 -10.10
CA THR A 163 4.36 3.78 -10.00
C THR A 163 4.68 2.71 -11.06
N ALA A 164 3.77 1.75 -11.27
CA ALA A 164 3.91 0.72 -12.30
C ALA A 164 4.03 1.34 -13.71
N GLY A 165 3.27 2.40 -13.98
CA GLY A 165 3.38 3.16 -15.22
C GLY A 165 4.74 3.84 -15.41
N ARG A 166 5.28 4.47 -14.36
CA ARG A 166 6.60 5.14 -14.40
C ARG A 166 7.78 4.17 -14.50
N THR A 167 7.64 3.00 -13.89
CA THR A 167 8.69 1.96 -13.87
C THR A 167 8.57 0.97 -15.03
N TYR A 168 7.55 1.13 -15.88
CA TYR A 168 7.25 0.23 -17.00
C TYR A 168 7.15 -1.25 -16.57
N SER A 169 6.60 -1.51 -15.37
CA SER A 169 6.40 -2.87 -14.86
C SER A 169 4.98 -3.36 -15.05
N SER A 170 4.79 -4.35 -15.93
CA SER A 170 3.48 -5.01 -16.11
C SER A 170 3.07 -5.84 -14.90
N ASN A 171 4.05 -6.48 -14.23
CA ASN A 171 3.77 -7.35 -13.08
C ASN A 171 3.25 -6.53 -11.90
N LEU A 172 3.86 -5.38 -11.62
CA LEU A 172 3.40 -4.48 -10.56
C LEU A 172 1.99 -3.94 -10.86
N LEU A 173 1.71 -3.63 -12.13
CA LEU A 173 0.41 -3.16 -12.58
C LEU A 173 -0.68 -4.23 -12.36
N ASP A 174 -0.42 -5.45 -12.82
CA ASP A 174 -1.37 -6.56 -12.72
C ASP A 174 -1.60 -6.97 -11.25
N ALA A 175 -0.54 -7.04 -10.44
CA ALA A 175 -0.63 -7.32 -9.01
C ALA A 175 -1.43 -6.25 -8.26
N SER A 176 -1.12 -4.97 -8.51
CA SER A 176 -1.80 -3.83 -7.88
C SER A 176 -3.29 -3.81 -8.25
N TRP A 177 -3.63 -4.04 -9.51
CA TRP A 177 -5.02 -4.09 -9.97
C TRP A 177 -5.80 -5.27 -9.38
N ALA A 178 -5.16 -6.44 -9.27
CA ALA A 178 -5.78 -7.62 -8.66
C ALA A 178 -6.18 -7.35 -7.19
N ILE A 179 -5.33 -6.66 -6.44
CA ILE A 179 -5.60 -6.35 -5.03
C ILE A 179 -6.72 -5.34 -4.88
N LEU A 180 -6.77 -4.30 -5.72
CA LEU A 180 -7.90 -3.36 -5.70
C LEU A 180 -9.23 -4.07 -5.91
N ARG A 181 -9.27 -4.98 -6.88
CA ARG A 181 -10.49 -5.76 -7.15
C ARG A 181 -10.87 -6.68 -5.99
N CYS A 182 -9.88 -7.23 -5.28
CA CYS A 182 -10.09 -8.04 -4.09
C CYS A 182 -10.61 -7.19 -2.92
N SER A 183 -9.99 -6.04 -2.64
CA SER A 183 -10.39 -5.16 -1.53
C SER A 183 -11.79 -4.58 -1.71
N LEU A 184 -12.21 -4.34 -2.96
CA LEU A 184 -13.58 -3.92 -3.31
C LEU A 184 -14.59 -5.08 -3.34
N CYS A 185 -14.18 -6.28 -2.92
CA CYS A 185 -15.00 -7.51 -2.86
C CYS A 185 -15.73 -7.84 -4.16
N GLN A 186 -15.23 -7.37 -5.32
CA GLN A 186 -15.88 -7.41 -6.63
C GLN A 186 -17.29 -6.79 -6.72
N LYS A 187 -17.81 -6.19 -5.65
CA LYS A 187 -19.17 -5.61 -5.58
C LYS A 187 -19.19 -4.09 -5.70
N LYS A 188 -18.11 -3.42 -5.27
CA LYS A 188 -17.96 -1.97 -5.37
C LYS A 188 -17.15 -1.62 -6.60
N VAL A 189 -17.64 -0.65 -7.38
CA VAL A 189 -16.94 -0.15 -8.56
C VAL A 189 -15.68 0.60 -8.12
N PRO A 190 -14.50 0.36 -8.73
CA PRO A 190 -13.30 1.15 -8.47
C PRO A 190 -13.52 2.64 -8.75
N SER A 191 -12.88 3.51 -8.00
CA SER A 191 -12.90 4.95 -8.22
C SER A 191 -12.34 5.32 -9.59
N PRO A 192 -12.76 6.48 -10.13
CA PRO A 192 -12.22 6.99 -11.37
C PRO A 192 -10.69 7.09 -11.41
N GLU A 193 -10.06 7.50 -10.31
CA GLU A 193 -8.62 7.66 -10.19
C GLU A 193 -7.87 6.33 -10.37
N SER A 194 -8.46 5.23 -9.89
CA SER A 194 -7.93 3.87 -10.06
C SER A 194 -7.94 3.45 -11.54
N PHE A 195 -9.03 3.71 -12.24
CA PHE A 195 -9.14 3.43 -13.67
C PHE A 195 -8.15 4.28 -14.48
N LEU A 196 -8.07 5.58 -14.21
CA LEU A 196 -7.11 6.49 -14.84
C LEU A 196 -5.67 6.04 -14.60
N GLY A 197 -5.33 5.65 -13.38
CA GLY A 197 -4.01 5.12 -13.02
C GLY A 197 -3.63 3.89 -13.86
N LYS A 198 -4.56 2.94 -14.02
CA LYS A 198 -4.34 1.74 -14.84
C LYS A 198 -4.24 2.04 -16.34
N ILE A 199 -5.09 2.93 -16.87
CA ILE A 199 -5.04 3.38 -18.27
C ILE A 199 -3.67 4.01 -18.55
N TYR A 200 -3.20 4.89 -17.67
CA TYR A 200 -1.91 5.56 -17.80
C TYR A 200 -0.75 4.58 -17.74
N ALA A 201 -0.82 3.57 -16.87
CA ALA A 201 0.20 2.55 -16.79
C ALA A 201 0.26 1.68 -18.06
N HIS A 202 -0.89 1.22 -18.59
CA HIS A 202 -0.93 0.50 -19.86
C HIS A 202 -0.46 1.35 -21.06
N ALA A 203 -0.82 2.64 -21.09
CA ALA A 203 -0.36 3.58 -22.09
C ALA A 203 1.17 3.76 -22.04
N SER A 204 1.73 3.89 -20.84
CA SER A 204 3.18 4.02 -20.63
C SER A 204 3.93 2.75 -21.06
N LEU A 205 3.35 1.57 -20.82
CA LEU A 205 3.87 0.27 -21.28
C LEU A 205 3.73 0.08 -22.81
N GLY A 206 3.07 0.97 -23.53
CA GLY A 206 2.80 0.83 -24.97
C GLY A 206 1.72 -0.19 -25.32
N ASN A 207 1.03 -0.74 -24.31
CA ASN A 207 -0.03 -1.74 -24.41
C ASN A 207 -1.39 -1.07 -24.63
N LEU A 208 -1.53 -0.38 -25.76
CA LEU A 208 -2.70 0.45 -26.07
C LEU A 208 -4.01 -0.35 -26.10
N GLN A 209 -4.01 -1.60 -26.59
CA GLN A 209 -5.20 -2.46 -26.56
C GLN A 209 -5.75 -2.65 -25.14
N LYS A 210 -4.88 -2.92 -24.16
CA LYS A 210 -5.29 -3.07 -22.74
C LYS A 210 -5.73 -1.73 -22.14
N ALA A 211 -5.11 -0.62 -22.57
CA ALA A 211 -5.49 0.72 -22.13
C ALA A 211 -6.92 1.07 -22.57
N PHE A 212 -7.26 0.85 -23.85
CA PHE A 212 -8.62 1.07 -24.36
C PHE A 212 -9.64 0.09 -23.78
N GLY A 213 -9.27 -1.18 -23.58
CA GLY A 213 -10.13 -2.13 -22.86
C GLY A 213 -10.46 -1.65 -21.45
N THR A 214 -9.47 -1.10 -20.73
CA THR A 214 -9.69 -0.53 -19.39
C THR A 214 -10.53 0.76 -19.44
N LEU A 215 -10.38 1.59 -20.47
CA LEU A 215 -11.22 2.76 -20.67
C LEU A 215 -12.68 2.38 -20.90
N HIS A 216 -12.94 1.32 -21.67
CA HIS A 216 -14.29 0.81 -21.86
C HIS A 216 -14.89 0.26 -20.56
N GLU A 217 -14.11 -0.47 -19.76
CA GLU A 217 -14.52 -0.90 -18.41
C GLU A 217 -14.86 0.31 -17.52
N PHE A 218 -14.07 1.38 -17.61
CA PHE A 218 -14.25 2.60 -16.82
C PHE A 218 -15.56 3.33 -17.21
N GLU A 219 -15.84 3.43 -18.50
CA GLU A 219 -17.08 4.02 -19.03
C GLU A 219 -18.31 3.18 -18.72
N ALA A 220 -18.23 1.86 -18.85
CA ALA A 220 -19.32 0.98 -18.46
C ALA A 220 -19.69 1.14 -16.98
N ALA A 221 -18.71 1.46 -16.14
CA ALA A 221 -18.90 1.57 -14.70
C ALA A 221 -19.30 2.98 -14.23
N HIS A 222 -18.86 4.05 -14.91
CA HIS A 222 -19.08 5.45 -14.50
C HIS A 222 -19.80 6.32 -15.54
N GLY A 223 -20.08 5.78 -16.73
CA GLY A 223 -20.66 6.50 -17.87
C GLY A 223 -22.11 6.95 -17.68
N ASN A 224 -22.80 6.55 -16.60
CA ASN A 224 -24.13 7.05 -16.24
C ASN A 224 -24.10 8.23 -15.25
N LEU A 225 -22.93 8.61 -14.70
CA LEU A 225 -22.75 9.74 -13.78
C LEU A 225 -22.60 11.11 -14.49
N VAL A 226 -23.02 11.17 -15.76
CA VAL A 226 -22.78 12.26 -16.74
C VAL A 226 -23.19 13.65 -16.25
N ASN A 227 -24.06 13.76 -15.25
CA ASN A 227 -24.54 15.06 -14.78
C ASN A 227 -23.70 15.72 -13.67
N GLU A 228 -22.66 15.07 -13.10
CA GLU A 228 -21.91 15.67 -11.98
C GLU A 228 -20.38 15.74 -12.16
N ALA A 229 -19.79 15.18 -13.22
CA ALA A 229 -18.33 15.17 -13.40
C ALA A 229 -17.89 15.65 -14.80
N GLU A 230 -18.04 16.95 -15.08
CA GLU A 230 -17.42 17.60 -16.25
C GLU A 230 -15.90 17.36 -16.23
N GLY A 231 -15.38 16.62 -17.21
CA GLY A 231 -13.94 16.42 -17.43
C GLY A 231 -13.40 15.02 -17.10
N LEU A 232 -14.22 14.07 -16.66
CA LEU A 232 -13.75 12.72 -16.30
C LEU A 232 -13.19 11.92 -17.48
N PHE A 233 -13.75 12.11 -18.68
CA PHE A 233 -13.32 11.46 -19.93
C PHE A 233 -12.70 12.45 -20.92
N SER A 234 -12.17 13.58 -20.44
CA SER A 234 -11.62 14.62 -21.31
C SER A 234 -10.28 14.17 -21.91
N PRO A 235 -10.15 14.14 -23.26
CA PRO A 235 -8.89 13.85 -23.95
C PRO A 235 -7.76 14.82 -23.61
N PHE A 236 -8.10 16.02 -23.16
CA PHE A 236 -7.14 17.10 -22.90
C PHE A 236 -6.73 17.22 -21.43
N THR A 237 -7.41 16.51 -20.52
CA THR A 237 -7.08 16.52 -19.08
C THR A 237 -6.88 15.11 -18.56
N SER A 238 -7.96 14.34 -18.37
CA SER A 238 -7.93 13.02 -17.72
C SER A 238 -7.47 11.87 -18.62
N LEU A 239 -7.52 12.01 -19.94
CA LEU A 239 -7.02 10.99 -20.88
C LEU A 239 -5.79 11.46 -21.65
N TYR A 240 -5.24 12.62 -21.31
CA TYR A 240 -4.10 13.22 -22.01
C TYR A 240 -2.89 12.28 -22.17
N PRO A 241 -2.45 11.55 -21.13
CA PRO A 241 -1.35 10.58 -21.28
C PRO A 241 -1.64 9.45 -22.27
N LEU A 242 -2.89 9.00 -22.40
CA LEU A 242 -3.29 8.00 -23.39
C LEU A 242 -3.19 8.57 -24.80
N VAL A 243 -3.69 9.79 -25.02
CA VAL A 243 -3.61 10.50 -26.30
C VAL A 243 -2.15 10.69 -26.73
N VAL A 244 -1.28 11.08 -25.80
CA VAL A 244 0.17 11.21 -26.05
C VAL A 244 0.81 9.86 -26.37
N ALA A 245 0.40 8.76 -25.73
CA ALA A 245 0.90 7.43 -26.06
C ALA A 245 0.49 6.98 -27.47
N CYS A 246 -0.73 7.33 -27.91
CA CYS A 246 -1.21 7.05 -29.26
C CYS A 246 -0.42 7.81 -30.33
N SER A 247 -0.03 9.06 -30.08
CA SER A 247 0.72 9.87 -31.05
C SER A 247 2.16 9.38 -31.27
N LYS A 248 2.76 8.69 -30.28
CA LYS A 248 4.13 8.15 -30.38
C LYS A 248 4.31 7.05 -31.42
N LYS A 249 3.25 6.35 -31.84
CA LYS A 249 3.30 5.28 -32.86
C LYS A 249 2.93 5.74 -34.28
N GLY A 250 2.75 7.04 -34.52
CA GLY A 250 2.44 7.58 -35.84
C GLY A 250 0.99 7.35 -36.31
N PHE A 251 0.73 7.60 -37.59
CA PHE A 251 -0.62 7.60 -38.18
C PHE A 251 -1.32 6.22 -38.23
N GLU A 252 -0.57 5.11 -38.33
CA GLU A 252 -1.14 3.75 -38.38
C GLU A 252 -1.89 3.37 -37.10
N ALA A 253 -1.44 3.90 -35.97
CA ALA A 253 -2.07 3.71 -34.68
C ALA A 253 -3.38 4.52 -34.62
N LEU A 254 -3.33 5.81 -35.00
CA LEU A 254 -4.50 6.70 -35.00
C LEU A 254 -5.66 6.17 -35.86
N ASP A 255 -5.41 5.62 -37.05
CA ASP A 255 -6.48 5.06 -37.89
C ASP A 255 -7.15 3.84 -37.23
N SER A 256 -6.37 2.97 -36.60
CA SER A 256 -6.91 1.85 -35.81
C SER A 256 -7.70 2.32 -34.58
N TYR A 257 -7.33 3.47 -34.00
CA TYR A 257 -7.96 4.04 -32.81
C TYR A 257 -9.21 4.85 -33.10
N VAL A 258 -9.27 5.60 -34.21
CA VAL A 258 -10.51 6.22 -34.68
C VAL A 258 -11.51 5.11 -34.99
N LEU A 259 -11.09 4.01 -35.62
CA LEU A 259 -11.94 2.83 -35.81
C LEU A 259 -12.40 2.18 -34.50
N LEU A 260 -11.52 2.01 -33.51
CA LEU A 260 -11.91 1.45 -32.20
C LEU A 260 -12.85 2.38 -31.42
N TYR A 261 -12.58 3.69 -31.43
CA TYR A 261 -13.42 4.70 -30.80
C TYR A 261 -14.79 4.78 -31.50
N PHE A 262 -14.86 4.69 -32.83
CA PHE A 262 -16.13 4.61 -33.54
C PHE A 262 -16.84 3.26 -33.32
N GLN A 263 -16.13 2.13 -33.22
CA GLN A 263 -16.76 0.82 -32.94
C GLN A 263 -17.26 0.67 -31.50
N LEU A 264 -16.62 1.32 -30.53
CA LEU A 264 -16.99 1.21 -29.11
C LEU A 264 -18.01 2.28 -28.68
N PHE A 265 -18.12 3.41 -29.39
CA PHE A 265 -19.00 4.53 -29.03
C PHE A 265 -20.14 4.81 -30.02
N ALA A 266 -20.23 4.09 -31.14
CA ALA A 266 -21.36 4.19 -32.06
C ALA A 266 -22.24 2.93 -32.01
N PHE A 267 -22.95 2.72 -30.89
CA PHE A 267 -24.29 2.10 -30.84
C PHE A 267 -24.94 2.35 -29.48
#